data_AF-A0A3L6PNH8-F1
#
_entry.id   AF-A0A3L6PNH8-F1
#
_cell.length_a   1.000
_cell.length_b   1.000
_cell.length_c   1.000
_cell.angle_alpha   90.00
_cell.angle_beta   90.00
_cell.angle_gamma   90.00
#
_symmetry.space_group_name_H-M   'P 1'
#
loop_
_entity.id
_entity.type
_entity.pdbx_description
1 polymer ?
#
loop_
_entity_poly.entity_id
_entity_poly.type
_entity_poly.pdbx_seq_one_letter_code
_entity_poly.pdbx_strand_id
1 'polypeptide(L)' 'MEVIIIISLVILLALGALFVIPKSQNKGKSKGTDSGDGTVYDVTPYVEEHPGGDAILNNAGGDSTEGFFGFVIS' A
#
# COMPACT_ATOMS: atom_id res chain seq x y z
N MET A 1 29.37 31.47 36.62
CA MET A 1 29.78 30.20 35.97
C MET A 1 28.71 29.12 36.12
N GLU A 2 28.11 28.95 37.31
CA GLU A 2 27.08 27.93 37.57
C GLU A 2 25.79 28.07 36.76
N VAL A 3 25.28 29.30 36.56
CA VAL A 3 24.06 29.55 35.76
C VAL A 3 24.21 29.10 34.30
N ILE A 4 25.39 29.31 33.72
CA ILE A 4 25.70 28.88 32.34
C ILE A 4 25.74 27.35 32.25
N ILE A 5 26.31 26.68 33.26
CA ILE A 5 26.37 25.21 33.34
C ILE A 5 24.96 24.60 33.43
N ILE A 6 24.08 25.18 34.25
CA ILE A 6 22.69 24.71 34.42
C ILE A 6 21.91 24.90 33.11
N ILE A 7 22.02 26.06 32.47
CA ILE A 7 21.34 26.34 31.19
C ILE A 7 21.80 25.36 30.11
N SER A 8 23.11 25.12 30.00
CA SER A 8 23.65 24.16 29.05
C SER A 8 23.15 22.74 29.30
N LEU A 9 23.08 22.30 30.56
CA LEU A 9 22.60 20.97 30.92
C LEU A 9 21.11 20.77 30.58
N VAL A 10 20.28 21.78 30.86
CA VAL A 10 18.84 21.75 30.53
C VAL A 10 18.62 21.71 29.02
N ILE A 11 19.38 22.50 28.24
CA ILE A 11 19.27 22.54 26.77
C ILE A 11 19.68 21.20 26.14
N LEU A 12 20.77 20.58 26.61
CA LEU A 12 21.24 19.30 26.09
C LEU A 12 20.24 18.16 26.33
N LEU A 13 19.58 18.15 27.50
CA LEU A 13 18.55 17.16 27.80
C LEU A 13 17.28 17.35 26.95
N ALA A 14 16.85 18.60 26.74
CA ALA A 14 15.68 18.92 25.92
C ALA A 14 15.90 18.58 24.43
N LEU A 15 17.06 18.95 23.87
CA LEU A 15 17.39 18.67 22.47
C LEU A 15 17.67 17.18 22.24
N GLY A 16 18.31 16.50 23.20
CA GLY A 16 18.54 15.06 23.15
C GLY A 16 17.24 14.27 23.10
N ALA A 17 16.24 14.63 23.93
CA ALA A 17 14.94 13.97 23.91
C ALA A 17 14.14 14.22 22.61
N LEU A 18 14.26 15.41 22.03
CA LEU A 18 13.62 15.75 20.76
C LEU A 18 14.24 14.98 19.57
N PHE A 19 15.55 14.73 19.60
CA PHE A 19 16.25 13.96 18.56
C PHE A 19 15.92 12.47 18.58
N VAL A 20 15.46 11.94 19.72
CA VAL A 20 15.03 10.54 19.88
C VAL A 20 13.62 10.29 19.35
N ILE A 21 12.94 11.29 18.79
CA ILE A 21 11.65 11.04 18.12
C ILE A 21 11.92 10.26 16.82
N PRO A 22 11.60 8.95 16.73
CA PRO A 22 11.69 8.23 15.47
C PRO A 22 10.76 8.92 14.47
N LYS A 23 11.25 9.13 13.25
CA LYS A 23 10.46 9.61 12.12
C LYS A 23 9.25 8.70 11.98
N SER A 24 8.09 9.17 12.46
CA SER A 24 6.82 8.47 12.35
C SER A 24 6.52 8.29 10.87
N GLN A 25 6.68 7.06 10.39
CA GLN A 25 6.29 6.68 9.04
C GLN A 25 4.81 6.38 9.08
N ASN A 26 3.99 7.43 9.10
CA ASN A 26 2.58 7.30 8.75
C ASN A 26 2.52 6.98 7.25
N LYS A 27 2.75 5.70 6.91
CA LYS A 27 2.27 5.13 5.65
C LYS A 27 0.76 5.29 5.68
N GLY A 28 0.29 6.43 5.21
CA GLY A 28 -1.10 6.60 4.82
C GLY A 28 -1.35 5.50 3.81
N LYS A 29 -1.96 4.41 4.26
CA LYS A 29 -2.57 3.45 3.35
C LYS A 29 -3.68 4.25 2.71
N SER A 30 -3.35 4.86 1.56
CA SER A 30 -4.35 5.22 0.59
C SER A 30 -5.23 3.99 0.50
N LYS A 31 -6.50 4.11 0.89
CA LYS A 31 -7.49 3.17 0.38
C LYS A 31 -7.56 3.47 -1.09
N GLY A 32 -6.61 2.91 -1.83
CA GLY A 32 -6.83 2.62 -3.22
C GLY A 32 -8.10 1.79 -3.25
N THR A 33 -9.04 2.19 -4.07
CA THR A 33 -9.80 1.19 -4.79
C THR A 33 -8.75 0.41 -5.57
N ASP A 34 -8.43 -0.78 -5.06
CA ASP A 34 -7.23 -1.55 -5.41
C ASP A 34 -7.35 -2.09 -6.85
N SER A 35 -7.12 -1.24 -7.85
CA SER A 35 -7.06 -1.64 -9.26
C SER A 35 -5.75 -2.33 -9.64
N GLY A 36 -5.11 -3.03 -8.72
CA GLY A 36 -3.86 -3.73 -9.00
C GLY A 36 -3.40 -4.54 -7.81
N ASP A 37 -3.85 -5.79 -7.78
CA ASP A 37 -3.43 -6.90 -6.90
C ASP A 37 -4.43 -7.22 -5.77
N GLY A 38 -5.47 -7.99 -6.13
CA GLY A 38 -6.34 -8.69 -5.16
C GLY A 38 -7.82 -8.28 -5.13
N THR A 39 -8.30 -7.44 -6.05
CA THR A 39 -9.74 -7.15 -6.14
C THR A 39 -10.50 -8.31 -6.78
N VAL A 40 -11.59 -8.74 -6.13
CA VAL A 40 -12.49 -9.78 -6.62
C VAL A 40 -13.63 -9.12 -7.41
N TYR A 41 -13.78 -9.51 -8.67
CA TYR A 41 -14.84 -9.03 -9.56
C TYR A 41 -15.89 -10.12 -9.78
N ASP A 42 -17.17 -9.76 -9.64
CA ASP A 42 -18.27 -10.63 -10.09
C ASP A 42 -18.48 -10.41 -11.59
N VAL A 43 -17.97 -11.35 -12.37
CA VAL A 43 -18.04 -11.32 -13.85
C VAL A 43 -19.23 -12.10 -14.40
N THR A 44 -20.06 -12.70 -13.54
CA THR A 44 -21.26 -13.45 -13.95
C THR A 44 -22.13 -12.71 -14.97
N PRO A 45 -22.46 -11.41 -14.81
CA PRO A 45 -23.31 -10.72 -15.79
C PRO A 45 -22.63 -10.47 -17.14
N TYR A 46 -21.30 -10.57 -17.22
CA TYR A 46 -20.53 -10.24 -18.41
C TYR A 46 -20.17 -11.48 -19.27
N VAL A 47 -20.43 -12.69 -18.79
CA VAL A 47 -20.05 -13.94 -19.46
C VAL A 47 -20.57 -13.99 -20.91
N GLU A 48 -21.84 -13.65 -21.12
CA GLU A 48 -22.51 -13.69 -22.42
C GLU A 48 -22.05 -12.60 -23.40
N GLU A 49 -21.47 -11.51 -22.88
CA GLU A 49 -20.99 -10.38 -23.68
C GLU A 49 -19.50 -10.49 -24.00
N HIS A 50 -18.79 -11.41 -23.35
CA HIS A 50 -17.36 -11.54 -23.51
C HIS A 50 -17.01 -12.06 -24.92
N PRO A 51 -16.10 -11.41 -25.67
CA PRO A 51 -15.75 -11.82 -27.04
C PRO A 51 -15.20 -13.25 -27.18
N GLY A 52 -14.60 -13.78 -26.11
CA GLY A 52 -14.14 -15.18 -26.03
C GLY A 52 -15.21 -16.18 -25.59
N GLY A 53 -16.45 -15.72 -25.34
CA GLY A 53 -17.55 -16.54 -24.83
C GLY A 53 -17.19 -17.31 -23.56
N ASP A 54 -17.64 -18.57 -23.49
CA ASP A 54 -17.42 -19.49 -22.35
C ASP A 54 -15.94 -19.74 -22.02
N ALA A 55 -15.00 -19.36 -22.87
CA ALA A 55 -13.56 -19.55 -22.62
C ALA A 55 -13.09 -18.87 -21.32
N ILE A 56 -13.79 -17.83 -20.84
CA ILE A 56 -13.45 -17.16 -19.57
C ILE A 56 -13.77 -18.00 -18.33
N LEU A 57 -14.70 -18.96 -18.45
CA LEU A 57 -15.12 -19.80 -17.34
C LEU A 57 -14.05 -20.82 -16.94
N ASN A 58 -13.08 -21.09 -17.83
CA ASN A 58 -11.94 -21.97 -17.55
C ASN A 58 -11.11 -21.52 -16.33
N ASN A 59 -11.18 -20.24 -15.98
CA ASN A 59 -10.42 -19.64 -14.89
C ASN A 59 -11.34 -19.01 -13.80
N ALA A 60 -12.64 -19.34 -13.82
CA ALA A 60 -13.61 -18.79 -12.88
C ALA A 60 -13.30 -19.17 -11.42
N GLY A 61 -13.48 -18.22 -10.51
CA GLY A 61 -13.27 -18.43 -9.07
C GLY A 61 -11.80 -18.46 -8.62
N GLY A 62 -10.84 -18.34 -9.55
CA GLY A 62 -9.41 -18.25 -9.27
C GLY A 62 -8.81 -16.89 -9.61
N ASP A 63 -7.50 -16.76 -9.37
CA ASP A 63 -6.73 -15.60 -9.84
C ASP A 63 -6.59 -15.67 -11.37
N SER A 64 -7.10 -14.64 -12.04
CA SER A 64 -7.08 -14.51 -13.49
C SER A 64 -6.29 -13.28 -13.95
N THR A 65 -5.41 -12.75 -13.09
CA THR A 65 -4.62 -11.53 -13.35
C THR A 65 -3.78 -11.65 -14.63
N GLU A 66 -3.05 -12.76 -14.80
CA GLU A 66 -2.24 -13.01 -16.00
C GLU A 66 -3.10 -13.12 -17.27
N GLY A 67 -4.26 -13.79 -17.18
CA GLY A 67 -5.19 -13.94 -18.30
C GLY A 67 -5.87 -12.62 -18.69
N PHE A 68 -6.09 -11.72 -17.74
CA PHE A 68 -6.74 -10.43 -17.95
C PHE A 68 -5.82 -9.39 -18.61
N PHE A 69 -4.59 -9.25 -18.12
CA PHE A 69 -3.62 -8.30 -18.69
C PHE A 69 -2.87 -8.86 -19.91
N GLY A 70 -2.95 -10.17 -20.15
CA GLY A 70 -2.07 -10.86 -21.08
C GLY A 70 -0.63 -10.91 -20.57
N PHE A 71 0.25 -11.56 -21.33
CA PHE A 71 1.68 -11.57 -21.05
C PHE A 71 2.26 -10.16 -21.23
N VAL A 72 2.16 -9.34 -20.19
CA VAL A 72 2.93 -8.10 -20.07
C VAL A 72 4.28 -8.51 -19.50
N ILE A 73 5.30 -8.53 -20.35
CA ILE A 73 6.69 -8.58 -19.92
C ILE A 73 6.95 -7.43 -18.95
N SER A 74 7.11 -7.77 -17.67
CA SER A 74 7.68 -6.87 -16.67
C SER A 74 9.20 -6.95 -16.65
#